data_AF-X1HP59-F1
#
_entry.id   AF-X1HP59-F1
#
_cell.length_a   1.000
_cell.length_b   1.000
_cell.length_c   1.000
_cell.angle_alpha   90.00
_cell.angle_beta   90.00
_cell.angle_gamma   90.00
#
_symmetry.space_group_name_H-M   'P 1'
#
loop_
_entity.id
_entity.type
_entity.pdbx_description
1 polymer ?
#
loop_
_entity_poly.entity_id
_entity_poly.type
_entity_poly.pdbx_seq_one_letter_code
_entity_poly.pdbx_strand_id
1 'polypeptide(L)'
;FKICGICAMKILPIAFDSLGVRSMATYVETDDIRIFIDPGVSIAPDRYSLPPHRIELDRHQEMWKAIKHWVGVSDIIIITQMDKQITMIILHYSKLPILIYDEHFHIFL
;
A
#
# COMPACT_ATOMS: atom_id res chain seq x y z
N PHE A 1 16.89 17.85 -21.31
CA PHE A 1 16.33 19.15 -20.92
C PHE A 1 15.14 18.91 -19.99
N LYS A 2 15.32 19.00 -18.67
CA LYS A 2 14.20 19.16 -17.73
C LYS A 2 13.67 20.57 -17.95
N ILE A 3 12.38 20.71 -18.24
CA ILE A 3 11.72 22.02 -18.16
C ILE A 3 11.68 22.35 -16.67
N CYS A 4 12.47 23.35 -16.26
CA CYS A 4 12.49 23.87 -14.90
C CYS A 4 11.06 24.31 -14.54
N GLY A 5 10.36 23.54 -13.70
CA GLY A 5 9.04 23.91 -13.16
C GLY A 5 7.96 22.82 -13.15
N ILE A 6 8.11 21.69 -13.84
CA ILE A 6 7.15 20.57 -13.75
C ILE A 6 7.90 19.32 -13.27
N CYS A 7 7.79 19.04 -11.97
CA CYS A 7 8.19 17.76 -11.39
C CYS A 7 7.18 16.72 -11.87
N ALA A 8 7.61 15.67 -12.58
CA ALA A 8 6.68 14.69 -13.12
C ALA A 8 6.23 13.73 -12.02
N MET A 9 5.07 13.99 -11.43
CA MET A 9 4.48 13.09 -10.43
C MET A 9 3.77 11.93 -11.13
N LYS A 10 4.10 10.70 -10.73
CA LYS A 10 3.42 9.47 -11.15
C LYS A 10 2.55 8.95 -10.02
N ILE A 11 1.27 8.74 -10.28
CA ILE A 11 0.32 8.17 -9.33
C ILE A 11 -0.26 6.90 -9.95
N LEU A 12 -0.08 5.77 -9.26
CA LEU A 12 -0.55 4.46 -9.71
C LEU A 12 -1.50 3.86 -8.67
N PRO A 13 -2.79 3.69 -9.02
CA PRO A 13 -3.69 2.89 -8.21
C PRO A 13 -3.34 1.40 -8.38
N ILE A 14 -2.84 0.76 -7.33
CA ILE A 14 -2.38 -0.64 -7.37
C ILE A 14 -3.50 -1.61 -7.03
N ALA A 15 -4.31 -1.31 -6.01
CA ALA A 15 -5.40 -2.19 -5.57
C ALA A 15 -6.56 -1.34 -5.03
N PHE A 16 -7.75 -1.51 -5.61
CA PHE A 16 -8.94 -0.70 -5.34
C PHE A 16 -10.21 -1.54 -5.48
N ASP A 17 -11.33 -1.08 -4.91
CA ASP A 17 -12.66 -1.68 -5.08
C ASP A 17 -12.99 -1.93 -6.56
N SER A 18 -12.69 -0.94 -7.43
CA SER A 18 -12.90 -1.05 -8.88
C SER A 18 -11.99 -2.07 -9.58
N LEU A 19 -10.94 -2.57 -8.91
CA LEU A 19 -10.02 -3.59 -9.41
C LEU A 19 -10.36 -5.00 -8.89
N GLY A 20 -11.48 -5.15 -8.16
CA GLY A 20 -11.98 -6.46 -7.69
C GLY A 20 -11.45 -6.90 -6.33
N VAL A 21 -10.94 -5.97 -5.53
CA VAL A 21 -10.55 -6.19 -4.12
C VAL A 21 -11.34 -5.24 -3.21
N ARG A 22 -11.04 -5.19 -1.91
CA ARG A 22 -11.74 -4.34 -0.92
C ARG A 22 -10.79 -3.48 -0.08
N SER A 23 -9.72 -3.03 -0.69
CA SER A 23 -8.70 -2.19 -0.08
C SER A 23 -8.38 -1.01 -0.99
N MET A 24 -7.60 -0.08 -0.45
CA MET A 24 -6.93 0.97 -1.20
C MET A 24 -5.44 0.70 -1.12
N ALA A 25 -4.73 0.78 -2.24
CA ALA A 25 -3.28 0.70 -2.30
C ALA A 25 -2.78 1.60 -3.44
N THR A 26 -2.02 2.64 -3.11
CA THR A 26 -1.59 3.66 -4.07
C THR A 26 -0.09 3.87 -4.03
N TYR A 27 0.54 3.78 -5.18
CA TYR A 27 1.95 4.14 -5.33
C TYR A 27 2.06 5.55 -5.92
N VAL A 28 2.90 6.38 -5.31
CA VAL A 28 3.19 7.75 -5.72
C VAL A 28 4.70 7.89 -5.88
N GLU A 29 5.13 8.43 -7.00
CA GLU A 29 6.54 8.67 -7.29
C GLU A 29 6.71 10.10 -7.77
N THR A 30 7.66 10.79 -7.15
CA THR A 30 8.18 12.08 -7.59
C THR A 30 9.61 11.90 -8.10
N ASP A 31 10.23 12.98 -8.59
CA ASP A 31 11.64 12.95 -9.02
C ASP A 31 12.61 12.51 -7.90
N ASP A 32 12.22 12.68 -6.63
CA ASP A 32 13.12 12.51 -5.48
C ASP A 32 12.70 11.37 -4.53
N ILE A 33 11.42 10.97 -4.53
CA ILE A 33 10.91 10.00 -3.56
C ILE A 33 9.79 9.11 -4.10
N ARG A 34 9.80 7.84 -3.68
CA ARG A 34 8.76 6.85 -3.98
C ARG A 34 8.02 6.47 -2.70
N ILE A 35 6.71 6.62 -2.71
CA ILE A 35 5.82 6.43 -1.56
C ILE A 35 4.78 5.37 -1.91
N PHE A 36 4.56 4.39 -1.04
CA PHE A 36 3.41 3.48 -1.13
C PHE A 36 2.47 3.72 0.03
N ILE A 37 1.24 4.12 -0.28
CA ILE A 37 0.16 4.31 0.67
C ILE A 37 -0.73 3.06 0.69
N ASP A 38 -0.98 2.54 1.87
CA ASP A 38 -1.84 1.41 2.19
C ASP A 38 -1.54 0.14 1.37
N PRO A 39 -0.34 -0.45 1.48
CA PRO A 39 0.01 -1.69 0.75
C PRO A 39 -0.70 -2.93 1.32
N GLY A 40 -2.04 -2.92 1.34
CA GLY A 40 -2.91 -3.98 1.81
C GLY A 40 -3.89 -4.44 0.73
N VAL A 41 -4.30 -5.70 0.82
CA VAL A 41 -5.32 -6.28 -0.05
C VAL A 41 -6.27 -7.17 0.74
N SER A 42 -7.56 -6.90 0.59
CA SER A 42 -8.65 -7.63 1.23
C SER A 42 -9.68 -8.01 0.17
N ILE A 43 -10.46 -9.04 0.48
CA ILE A 43 -11.68 -9.41 -0.24
C ILE A 43 -12.80 -9.53 0.79
N ALA A 44 -14.06 -9.49 0.34
CA ALA A 44 -15.16 -9.77 1.25
C ALA A 44 -15.03 -11.22 1.77
N PRO A 45 -15.20 -11.49 3.09
CA PRO A 45 -15.07 -12.82 3.64
C PRO A 45 -16.20 -13.73 3.14
N ASP A 46 -17.43 -13.54 3.63
CA ASP A 46 -18.60 -14.27 3.17
C ASP A 46 -19.65 -13.31 2.61
N ARG A 47 -20.22 -13.65 1.46
CA ARG A 47 -21.41 -12.97 0.93
C ARG A 47 -22.53 -13.97 0.80
N TYR A 48 -23.68 -13.67 1.40
CA TYR A 48 -24.83 -14.58 1.44
C TYR A 48 -24.47 -15.95 2.02
N SER A 49 -23.58 -15.98 3.02
CA SER A 49 -23.05 -17.20 3.64
C SER A 49 -22.30 -18.14 2.69
N LEU A 50 -21.79 -17.59 1.57
CA LEU A 50 -20.94 -18.30 0.63
C LEU A 50 -19.51 -17.75 0.73
N PRO A 51 -18.50 -18.64 0.62
CA PRO A 51 -17.10 -18.22 0.59
C PRO A 51 -16.80 -17.40 -0.66
N PRO A 52 -15.65 -16.69 -0.68
CA PRO A 52 -15.25 -15.91 -1.85
C PRO A 52 -15.17 -16.80 -3.08
N HIS A 53 -15.65 -16.27 -4.20
CA HIS A 53 -15.57 -16.98 -5.46
C HIS A 53 -14.10 -17.11 -5.89
N ARG A 54 -13.76 -18.16 -6.66
CA ARG A 54 -12.39 -18.39 -7.14
C ARG A 54 -11.77 -17.16 -7.82
N ILE A 55 -12.56 -16.44 -8.61
CA ILE A 55 -12.15 -15.20 -9.29
C ILE A 55 -11.71 -14.12 -8.28
N GLU A 56 -12.37 -14.00 -7.13
CA GLU A 56 -12.00 -13.03 -6.08
C GLU A 56 -10.66 -13.42 -5.43
N LEU A 57 -10.43 -14.71 -5.21
CA LEU A 57 -9.16 -15.23 -4.70
C LEU A 57 -8.01 -15.01 -5.69
N ASP A 58 -8.25 -15.27 -6.97
CA ASP A 58 -7.25 -15.06 -8.02
C ASP A 58 -6.90 -13.55 -8.12
N ARG A 59 -7.91 -12.67 -8.05
CA ARG A 59 -7.71 -11.21 -8.01
C ARG A 59 -6.94 -10.74 -6.78
N HIS A 60 -7.26 -11.28 -5.61
CA HIS A 60 -6.52 -11.03 -4.39
C HIS A 60 -5.03 -11.37 -4.57
N GLN A 61 -4.73 -12.54 -5.12
CA GLN A 61 -3.35 -12.97 -5.36
C GLN A 61 -2.62 -12.11 -6.39
N GLU A 62 -3.28 -11.70 -7.47
CA GLU A 62 -2.73 -10.80 -8.49
C GLU A 62 -2.35 -9.45 -7.87
N MET A 63 -3.27 -8.84 -7.12
CA MET A 63 -3.03 -7.55 -6.46
C MET A 63 -1.98 -7.67 -5.35
N TRP A 64 -1.98 -8.78 -4.60
CA TRP A 64 -0.94 -9.03 -3.59
C TRP A 64 0.46 -9.11 -4.18
N LYS A 65 0.62 -9.74 -5.35
CA LYS A 65 1.90 -9.76 -6.07
C LYS A 65 2.32 -8.37 -6.52
N ALA A 66 1.38 -7.56 -7.03
CA ALA A 66 1.65 -6.19 -7.42
C ALA A 66 2.07 -5.32 -6.22
N ILE A 67 1.35 -5.43 -5.10
CA ILE A 67 1.69 -4.73 -3.85
C ILE A 67 3.11 -5.07 -3.41
N LYS A 68 3.48 -6.36 -3.33
CA LYS A 68 4.83 -6.76 -2.93
C LYS A 68 5.92 -6.19 -3.85
N HIS A 69 5.66 -6.15 -5.15
CA HIS A 69 6.58 -5.55 -6.12
C HIS A 69 6.79 -4.06 -5.85
N TRP A 70 5.70 -3.31 -5.72
CA TRP A 70 5.76 -1.86 -5.51
C TRP A 70 6.31 -1.50 -4.12
N VAL A 71 6.01 -2.28 -3.08
CA VAL A 71 6.62 -2.15 -1.74
C VAL A 71 8.14 -2.28 -1.83
N GLY A 72 8.65 -3.25 -2.60
CA GLY A 72 10.09 -3.48 -2.74
C GLY A 72 10.86 -2.37 -3.45
N VAL A 73 10.17 -1.47 -4.15
CA VAL A 73 10.79 -0.31 -4.81
C VAL A 73 10.46 1.02 -4.15
N SER A 74 9.59 1.03 -3.13
CA SER A 74 9.22 2.25 -2.42
C SER A 74 10.27 2.65 -1.40
N ASP A 75 10.52 3.95 -1.33
CA ASP A 75 11.35 4.52 -0.28
C ASP A 75 10.53 4.59 1.00
N ILE A 76 9.29 5.12 0.96
CA ILE A 76 8.40 5.26 2.12
C ILE A 76 7.16 4.37 1.99
N ILE A 77 6.68 3.83 3.12
CA ILE A 77 5.41 3.10 3.20
C ILE A 77 4.49 3.78 4.23
N ILE A 78 3.30 4.18 3.81
CA ILE A 78 2.29 4.78 4.68
C ILE A 78 1.21 3.73 4.90
N ILE A 79 0.85 3.42 6.15
CA ILE A 79 -0.27 2.54 6.49
C ILE A 79 -1.30 3.34 7.29
N THR A 80 -2.50 3.42 6.74
CA THR A 80 -3.67 4.08 7.30
C THR A 80 -4.74 3.01 7.50
N GLN A 81 -5.10 2.71 8.74
CA GLN A 81 -6.18 1.77 9.05
C GLN A 81 -7.15 2.39 10.06
N MET A 82 -8.43 2.45 9.66
CA MET A 82 -9.50 3.16 10.37
C MET A 82 -10.21 2.34 11.47
N ASP A 83 -9.71 1.15 11.84
CA ASP A 83 -10.43 0.27 12.78
C ASP A 83 -9.84 0.23 14.20
N LYS A 84 -8.65 0.82 14.40
CA LYS A 84 -8.06 1.15 15.71
C LYS A 84 -7.20 2.39 15.49
N GLN A 85 -7.38 3.45 16.28
CA GLN A 85 -6.70 4.76 16.17
C GLN A 85 -5.16 4.65 16.11
N ILE A 86 -4.60 4.26 14.97
CA ILE A 86 -3.17 4.14 14.74
C ILE A 86 -2.90 4.65 13.32
N THR A 87 -2.32 5.84 13.23
CA THR A 87 -1.67 6.33 12.00
C THR A 87 -0.27 5.72 11.98
N MET A 88 -0.10 4.54 11.35
CA MET A 88 1.19 3.85 11.30
C MET A 88 1.97 4.31 10.06
N ILE A 89 2.85 5.29 10.24
CA ILE A 89 3.78 5.71 9.18
C ILE A 89 5.02 4.82 9.27
N ILE A 90 5.23 3.94 8.29
CA ILE A 90 6.45 3.14 8.16
C ILE A 90 7.44 3.88 7.26
N LEU A 91 8.33 4.66 7.86
CA LEU A 91 9.45 5.25 7.13
C LEU A 91 10.48 4.16 6.84
N HIS A 92 10.32 3.48 5.71
CA HIS A 92 11.44 2.80 5.10
C HIS A 92 12.41 3.88 4.57
N TYR A 93 13.71 3.65 4.65
CA TYR A 93 14.70 4.52 4.00
C TYR A 93 15.89 3.65 3.62
N SER A 94 15.64 2.71 2.70
CA SER A 94 16.55 1.83 1.96
C SER A 94 17.75 1.13 2.65
N LYS A 95 18.18 1.46 3.88
CA LYS A 95 19.30 0.84 4.63
C LYS A 95 19.26 1.02 6.17
N LEU A 96 18.15 1.47 6.76
CA LEU A 96 18.01 1.66 8.22
C LEU A 96 16.79 0.89 8.78
N PRO A 97 16.79 0.51 10.08
CA PRO A 97 15.72 -0.28 10.70
C PRO A 97 14.38 0.44 10.64
N ILE A 98 13.31 -0.35 10.65
CA ILE A 98 11.92 0.11 10.54
C ILE A 98 11.60 1.00 11.73
N LEU A 99 11.37 2.30 11.49
CA LEU A 99 10.90 3.22 12.53
C LEU A 99 9.37 3.22 12.54
N ILE A 100 8.80 2.59 13.56
CA ILE A 100 7.36 2.60 13.84
C ILE A 100 7.09 3.74 14.81
N TYR A 101 6.31 4.73 14.37
CA TYR A 101 5.77 5.77 15.23
C TYR A 101 4.34 5.39 15.59
N ASP A 102 4.13 5.01 16.84
CA ASP A 102 2.82 4.93 17.50
C ASP A 102 2.98 5.54 18.89
N GLU A 103 2.00 6.30 19.37
CA GLU A 103 2.01 6.90 20.72
C GLU A 103 2.06 5.80 21.81
N HIS A 104 1.81 4.53 21.47
CA HIS A 104 1.65 3.47 22.46
C HIS A 104 2.41 2.15 22.26
N PHE A 105 3.04 1.85 21.11
CA PHE A 105 3.72 0.56 20.95
C PHE A 105 5.00 0.63 20.13
N HIS A 106 6.14 0.38 20.80
CA HIS A 106 7.42 0.09 20.16
C HIS A 106 7.40 -1.32 19.59
N ILE A 107 7.42 -1.47 18.26
CA ILE A 107 7.82 -2.71 17.61
C ILE A 107 9.04 -2.39 16.74
N PHE A 108 10.15 -3.08 17.04
CA PHE A 108 11.35 -3.10 16.23
C PHE A 108 11.27 -4.29 15.27
N LEU A 109 11.53 -4.04 13.98
CA LEU A 109 11.92 -5.05 12.99
C LEU A 109 13.24 -4.61 12.36
#